data_AF-A0A928SK44-F1
#
_entry.id   AF-A0A928SK44-F1
#
_cell.length_a   1.000
_cell.length_b   1.000
_cell.length_c   1.000
_cell.angle_alpha   90.00
_cell.angle_beta   90.00
_cell.angle_gamma   90.00
#
_symmetry.space_group_name_H-M   'P 1'
#
loop_
_entity.id
_entity.type
_entity.pdbx_description
1 polymer ?
#
loop_
_entity_poly.entity_id
_entity_poly.type
_entity_poly.pdbx_seq_one_letter_code
_entity_poly.pdbx_strand_id
1 'polypeptide(L)'
;MTANYDLHNIRALLTAGFTPDELRRFCYDTPEFRAVYDQLAPETGKAKIIDLLLEHAERKGQLDILLAWAKTESQTQYTQHQPYHIGPPPSTSSSLAASPPASSPHPRPLRVFLCHASADKPAVRDLYQRLSQEGFIQPWLDEEELLPGQDWQREIPKAVRASDVVLVCLSPQSITKAGYVQKEIKFALDIADEQPEGTIFLIPLRLEVCDVPERLSRWHWANLFEARGYERLLRALKLRAEAMPHVIPSASEESPAPVAQKPAEAVTSPPLPDSPVRRETLHSVRSDMETASVIPSASEESSSPVASKSAEVITSLPPPDSPARRETPHFVRSDMETAASTSPDRVTITNPFHLELVRVPAGEFLMGSDPAKDKNVQQDEQPQHRVYVSEFFIGKYPITNEQYAVFVKATKHRTPNHWDKGKIPAGQENHPVVYISWGDAAAFCQWLSRASGQSFRLPTEAEWEKAARGTDGRIYPWGNKWDPNRCNTQASDLKGTTPVGIYPAGASPYGVLDMAGNVWEWTSSLSYPYPYDPNDGRESALDKGRHVVRGGSFDYRQNFARCACRFGYNPLDWLSQIGCRLAASPIQ
;
A
#
# COMPACT_ATOMS: atom_id res chain seq x y z
N MET A 1 3.22 52.86 -18.06
CA MET A 1 4.48 52.37 -18.65
C MET A 1 4.37 50.85 -18.69
N THR A 2 3.97 50.31 -19.83
CA THR A 2 3.84 48.87 -20.06
C THR A 2 5.25 48.27 -20.09
N ALA A 3 5.60 47.50 -19.07
CA ALA A 3 6.79 46.67 -19.13
C ALA A 3 6.58 45.69 -20.28
N ASN A 4 7.36 45.86 -21.35
CA ASN A 4 7.32 44.99 -22.52
C ASN A 4 7.95 43.66 -22.07
N TYR A 5 7.14 42.78 -21.46
CA TYR A 5 7.61 41.47 -21.05
C TYR A 5 7.91 40.67 -22.31
N ASP A 6 9.17 40.29 -22.45
CA ASP A 6 9.63 39.51 -23.58
C ASP A 6 8.95 38.13 -23.55
N LEU A 7 7.93 37.94 -24.40
CA LEU A 7 7.20 36.68 -24.60
C LEU A 7 8.16 35.51 -24.85
N HIS A 8 9.33 35.78 -25.43
CA HIS A 8 10.36 34.78 -25.64
C HIS A 8 10.90 34.24 -24.30
N ASN A 9 11.14 35.12 -23.32
CA ASN A 9 11.63 34.74 -22.00
C ASN A 9 10.58 33.99 -21.17
N ILE A 10 9.30 34.40 -21.24
CA ILE A 10 8.21 33.67 -20.57
C ILE A 10 8.05 32.28 -21.20
N ARG A 11 8.05 32.18 -22.54
CA ARG A 11 7.98 30.89 -23.23
C ARG A 11 9.16 30.00 -22.85
N ALA A 12 10.38 30.52 -22.82
CA ALA A 12 11.57 29.76 -22.45
C ALA A 12 11.46 29.23 -21.01
N LEU A 13 11.00 30.08 -20.08
CA LEU A 13 10.82 29.73 -18.68
C LEU A 13 9.74 28.66 -18.49
N LEU A 14 8.58 28.78 -19.15
CA LEU A 14 7.52 27.77 -19.13
C LEU A 14 7.96 26.46 -19.78
N THR A 15 8.74 26.54 -20.86
CA THR A 15 9.23 25.35 -21.58
C THR A 15 10.29 24.60 -20.78
N ALA A 16 11.17 25.30 -20.08
CA ALA A 16 12.23 24.67 -19.30
C ALA A 16 11.75 24.19 -17.93
N GLY A 17 10.89 24.95 -17.25
CA GLY A 17 10.59 24.76 -15.84
C GLY A 17 9.38 23.88 -15.51
N PHE A 18 8.47 23.62 -16.46
CA PHE A 18 7.14 23.09 -16.14
C PHE A 18 6.69 21.96 -17.05
N THR A 19 6.10 20.91 -16.51
CA THR A 19 5.50 19.78 -17.22
C THR A 19 4.14 20.15 -17.85
N PRO A 20 3.62 19.38 -18.82
CA PRO A 20 2.26 19.60 -19.34
C PRO A 20 1.20 19.64 -18.25
N ASP A 21 1.32 18.79 -17.22
CA ASP A 21 0.33 18.67 -16.14
C ASP A 21 0.41 19.84 -15.16
N GLU A 22 1.60 20.36 -14.87
CA GLU A 22 1.76 21.59 -14.08
C GLU A 22 1.17 22.81 -14.81
N LEU A 23 1.34 22.89 -16.14
CA LEU A 23 0.73 23.94 -16.95
C LEU A 23 -0.80 23.80 -17.04
N ARG A 24 -1.33 22.57 -17.14
CA ARG A 24 -2.77 22.30 -17.06
C ARG A 24 -3.33 22.67 -15.70
N ARG A 25 -2.61 22.30 -14.64
CA ARG A 25 -2.95 22.65 -13.26
C ARG A 25 -2.99 24.15 -13.06
N PHE A 26 -2.01 24.90 -13.59
CA PHE A 26 -2.05 26.37 -13.59
C PHE A 26 -3.32 26.91 -14.26
N CYS A 27 -3.69 26.36 -15.43
CA CYS A 27 -4.93 26.76 -16.12
C CYS A 27 -6.19 26.42 -15.30
N TYR A 28 -6.18 25.32 -14.53
CA TYR A 28 -7.29 24.88 -13.70
C TYR A 28 -7.43 25.72 -12.41
N ASP A 29 -6.33 25.93 -11.71
CA ASP A 29 -6.25 26.55 -10.38
C ASP A 29 -6.31 28.10 -10.47
N THR A 30 -5.99 28.69 -11.63
CA THR A 30 -6.01 30.15 -11.85
C THR A 30 -7.28 30.57 -12.57
N PRO A 31 -8.25 31.25 -11.91
CA PRO A 31 -9.54 31.61 -12.51
C PRO A 31 -9.42 32.36 -13.85
N GLU A 32 -8.41 33.23 -13.99
CA GLU A 32 -8.13 34.03 -15.17
C GLU A 32 -7.76 33.19 -16.41
N PHE A 33 -7.26 31.97 -16.20
CA PHE A 33 -6.81 31.04 -17.25
C PHE A 33 -7.73 29.83 -17.41
N ARG A 34 -8.88 29.80 -16.72
CA ARG A 34 -9.82 28.68 -16.79
C ARG A 34 -10.36 28.43 -18.19
N ALA A 35 -10.58 29.49 -18.96
CA ALA A 35 -10.99 29.40 -20.35
C ALA A 35 -9.94 28.70 -21.24
N VAL A 36 -8.66 28.74 -20.87
CA VAL A 36 -7.60 27.97 -21.54
C VAL A 36 -7.76 26.50 -21.18
N TYR A 37 -7.95 26.17 -19.90
CA TYR A 37 -8.15 24.79 -19.42
C TYR A 37 -9.29 24.09 -20.15
N ASP A 38 -10.43 24.76 -20.30
CA ASP A 38 -11.62 24.19 -20.95
C ASP A 38 -11.42 23.85 -22.43
N GLN A 39 -10.36 24.39 -23.06
CA GLN A 39 -9.97 24.10 -24.44
C GLN A 39 -8.93 22.96 -24.54
N LEU A 40 -8.37 22.49 -23.43
CA LEU A 40 -7.32 21.48 -23.43
C LEU A 40 -7.92 20.08 -23.43
N ALA A 41 -7.81 19.39 -24.57
CA ALA A 41 -8.03 17.94 -24.61
C ALA A 41 -6.93 17.20 -23.81
N PRO A 42 -7.21 16.01 -23.23
CA PRO A 42 -6.24 15.23 -22.45
C PRO A 42 -4.88 15.02 -23.15
N GLU A 43 -4.90 14.87 -24.47
CA GLU A 43 -3.75 14.64 -25.36
C GLU A 43 -3.00 15.90 -25.79
N THR A 44 -3.47 17.11 -25.40
CA THR A 44 -2.81 18.37 -25.77
C THR A 44 -1.37 18.42 -25.24
N GLY A 45 -0.39 18.49 -26.15
CA GLY A 45 1.03 18.48 -25.79
C GLY A 45 1.52 19.80 -25.17
N LYS A 46 2.63 19.72 -24.41
CA LYS A 46 3.26 20.85 -23.68
C LYS A 46 3.37 22.13 -24.50
N ALA A 47 3.94 22.05 -25.70
CA ALA A 47 4.15 23.21 -26.56
C ALA A 47 2.83 23.91 -26.90
N LYS A 48 1.77 23.14 -27.18
CA LYS A 48 0.46 23.68 -27.52
C LYS A 48 -0.23 24.32 -26.32
N ILE A 49 -0.05 23.76 -25.12
CA ILE A 49 -0.54 24.37 -23.86
C ILE A 49 0.15 25.72 -23.62
N ILE A 50 1.48 25.78 -23.80
CA ILE A 50 2.26 27.01 -23.65
C ILE A 50 1.81 28.07 -24.66
N ASP A 51 1.56 27.68 -25.91
CA ASP A 51 1.07 28.60 -26.94
C ASP A 51 -0.29 29.20 -26.58
N LEU A 52 -1.23 28.38 -26.12
CA LEU A 52 -2.56 28.83 -25.70
C LEU A 52 -2.51 29.73 -24.47
N LEU A 53 -1.64 29.43 -23.51
CA LEU A 53 -1.40 30.25 -22.32
C LEU A 53 -0.86 31.63 -22.68
N LEU A 54 0.16 31.69 -23.53
CA LEU A 54 0.78 32.96 -23.95
C LEU A 54 -0.18 33.78 -24.79
N GLU A 55 -0.90 33.16 -25.73
CA GLU A 55 -1.89 33.85 -26.56
C GLU A 55 -3.04 34.43 -25.72
N HIS A 56 -3.54 33.68 -24.74
CA HIS A 56 -4.58 34.16 -23.83
C HIS A 56 -4.06 35.27 -22.91
N ALA A 57 -2.87 35.09 -22.31
CA ALA A 57 -2.25 36.09 -21.45
C ALA A 57 -1.97 37.40 -22.18
N GLU A 58 -1.46 37.35 -23.41
CA GLU A 58 -1.20 38.54 -24.23
C GLU A 58 -2.51 39.25 -24.59
N ARG A 59 -3.52 38.51 -25.05
CA ARG A 59 -4.82 39.08 -25.44
C ARG A 59 -5.57 39.74 -24.27
N LYS A 60 -5.39 39.22 -23.05
CA LYS A 60 -6.06 39.72 -21.84
C LYS A 60 -5.20 40.69 -21.03
N GLY A 61 -3.95 40.92 -21.41
CA GLY A 61 -3.01 41.76 -20.65
C GLY A 61 -2.61 41.15 -19.30
N GLN A 62 -2.52 39.82 -19.21
CA GLN A 62 -2.29 39.01 -18.00
C GLN A 62 -0.93 38.29 -18.00
N LEU A 63 0.05 38.80 -18.77
CA LEU A 63 1.41 38.23 -18.83
C LEU A 63 2.13 38.31 -17.48
N ASP A 64 1.77 39.27 -16.64
CA ASP A 64 2.26 39.45 -15.28
C ASP A 64 1.82 38.32 -14.34
N ILE A 65 0.57 37.85 -14.44
CA ILE A 65 0.06 36.70 -13.67
C ILE A 65 0.84 35.44 -14.04
N LEU A 66 1.01 35.18 -15.33
CA LEU A 66 1.74 34.04 -15.85
C LEU A 66 3.23 34.08 -15.44
N LEU A 67 3.86 35.25 -15.50
CA LEU A 67 5.24 35.43 -15.08
C LEU A 67 5.42 35.33 -13.56
N ALA A 68 4.49 35.89 -12.77
CA ALA A 68 4.54 35.84 -11.31
C ALA A 68 4.42 34.40 -10.83
N TRP A 69 3.43 33.65 -11.32
CA TRP A 69 3.28 32.23 -11.03
C TRP A 69 4.54 31.45 -11.37
N ALA A 70 5.04 31.60 -12.59
CA ALA A 70 6.18 30.82 -13.05
C ALA A 70 7.47 31.16 -12.29
N LYS A 71 7.63 32.40 -11.80
CA LYS A 71 8.74 32.78 -10.92
C LYS A 71 8.60 32.25 -9.49
N THR A 72 7.41 32.32 -8.90
CA THR A 72 7.15 31.85 -7.54
C THR A 72 7.39 30.35 -7.43
N GLU A 73 6.90 29.57 -8.40
CA GLU A 73 7.06 28.12 -8.44
C GLU A 73 8.52 27.72 -8.74
N SER A 74 9.21 28.48 -9.61
CA SER A 74 10.66 28.29 -9.85
C SER A 74 11.51 28.63 -8.62
N GLN A 75 11.09 29.57 -7.77
CA GLN A 75 11.81 29.92 -6.52
C GLN A 75 11.60 28.89 -5.41
N THR A 76 10.46 28.20 -5.39
CA THR A 76 10.20 27.09 -4.45
C THR A 76 11.08 25.89 -4.77
N GLN A 77 11.45 25.68 -6.03
CA GLN A 77 12.43 24.68 -6.45
C GLN A 77 13.89 25.06 -6.10
N TYR A 78 14.22 26.35 -5.96
CA TYR A 78 15.58 26.82 -5.65
C TYR A 78 15.89 26.96 -4.14
N THR A 79 14.89 26.96 -3.26
CA THR A 79 15.09 27.11 -1.80
C THR A 79 15.39 25.80 -1.07
N GLN A 80 15.30 24.64 -1.73
CA GLN A 80 15.67 23.35 -1.14
C GLN A 80 17.16 22.99 -1.30
N HIS A 81 17.96 23.83 -1.98
CA HIS A 81 19.39 23.58 -2.17
C HIS A 81 20.24 24.82 -1.84
N GLN A 82 20.52 25.05 -0.56
CA GLN A 82 21.76 25.72 -0.14
C GLN A 82 22.43 24.99 1.04
N PRO A 83 23.73 24.67 0.96
CA PRO A 83 24.49 24.11 2.07
C PRO A 83 25.01 25.20 3.02
N TYR A 84 24.99 24.89 4.32
CA TYR A 84 25.55 25.72 5.39
C TYR A 84 27.07 25.92 5.25
N HIS A 85 27.53 27.17 5.29
CA HIS A 85 28.94 27.52 5.44
C HIS A 85 29.40 27.37 6.91
N ILE A 86 30.35 26.47 7.16
CA ILE A 86 31.12 26.40 8.42
C ILE A 86 32.51 26.99 8.14
N GLY A 87 32.93 27.97 8.95
CA GLY A 87 34.24 28.63 8.86
C GLY A 87 35.40 27.71 9.24
N PRO A 88 36.66 28.06 8.90
CA PRO A 88 37.79 27.14 8.98
C PRO A 88 38.39 27.09 10.40
N PRO A 89 38.86 25.93 10.89
CA PRO A 89 39.74 25.85 12.06
C PRO A 89 41.23 25.96 11.65
N PRO A 90 42.13 26.26 12.59
CA PRO A 90 43.47 26.73 12.28
C PRO A 90 44.46 25.60 11.98
N SER A 91 45.43 25.95 11.13
CA SER A 91 46.59 25.18 10.70
C SER A 91 47.60 24.91 11.81
N THR A 92 48.07 23.67 11.92
CA THR A 92 49.42 23.35 12.39
C THR A 92 50.03 22.25 11.52
N SER A 93 51.29 22.45 11.17
CA SER A 93 52.12 21.57 10.35
C SER A 93 52.76 20.47 11.18
N SER A 94 52.94 19.28 10.59
CA SER A 94 54.24 18.59 10.61
C SER A 94 54.25 17.43 9.62
N SER A 95 55.37 17.36 8.91
CA SER A 95 55.80 16.37 7.92
C SER A 95 56.18 15.04 8.56
N LEU A 96 55.95 13.90 7.89
CA LEU A 96 57.02 12.99 7.42
C LEU A 96 56.50 11.68 6.78
N ALA A 97 57.16 11.36 5.66
CA ALA A 97 57.49 10.05 5.11
C ALA A 97 56.39 9.19 4.43
N ALA A 98 56.54 9.07 3.11
CA ALA A 98 55.84 8.15 2.24
C ALA A 98 56.30 6.69 2.42
N SER A 99 55.36 5.77 2.23
CA SER A 99 55.55 4.34 1.96
C SER A 99 54.42 3.88 1.00
N PRO A 100 54.62 2.80 0.22
CA PRO A 100 54.01 2.59 -1.10
C PRO A 100 52.50 2.31 -1.04
N PRO A 101 51.75 2.47 -2.15
CA PRO A 101 50.29 2.41 -2.11
C PRO A 101 49.83 1.00 -1.75
N ALA A 102 49.21 0.87 -0.58
CA ALA A 102 48.36 -0.25 -0.26
C ALA A 102 47.20 -0.26 -1.28
N SER A 103 46.95 -1.42 -1.86
CA SER A 103 45.88 -1.75 -2.79
C SER A 103 44.57 -1.03 -2.49
N SER A 104 44.03 -0.36 -3.52
CA SER A 104 42.74 0.31 -3.52
C SER A 104 41.64 -0.59 -2.94
N PRO A 105 40.70 -0.06 -2.13
CA PRO A 105 39.54 -0.83 -1.71
C PRO A 105 38.70 -1.12 -2.96
N HIS A 106 38.53 -2.40 -3.31
CA HIS A 106 37.67 -2.77 -4.42
C HIS A 106 36.22 -2.41 -4.06
N PRO A 107 35.53 -1.55 -4.83
CA PRO A 107 34.11 -1.30 -4.61
C PRO A 107 33.36 -2.61 -4.86
N ARG A 108 32.40 -2.94 -3.97
CA ARG A 108 31.52 -4.09 -4.16
C ARG A 108 30.87 -4.02 -5.55
N PRO A 109 30.70 -5.15 -6.27
CA PRO A 109 30.04 -5.13 -7.56
C PRO A 109 28.59 -4.64 -7.45
N LEU A 110 28.12 -3.96 -8.50
CA LEU A 110 26.76 -3.46 -8.62
C LEU A 110 25.81 -4.63 -8.84
N ARG A 111 24.89 -4.87 -7.91
CA ARG A 111 23.91 -5.95 -8.02
C ARG A 111 22.77 -5.52 -8.94
N VAL A 112 22.56 -6.25 -10.03
CA VAL A 112 21.60 -5.90 -11.07
C VAL A 112 20.57 -7.00 -11.24
N PHE A 113 19.31 -6.73 -10.91
CA PHE A 113 18.20 -7.67 -11.12
C PHE A 113 17.68 -7.63 -12.55
N LEU A 114 17.53 -8.79 -13.20
CA LEU A 114 16.91 -8.90 -14.53
C LEU A 114 15.45 -9.34 -14.42
N CYS A 115 14.51 -8.42 -14.57
CA CYS A 115 13.08 -8.71 -14.64
C CYS A 115 12.68 -8.98 -16.09
N HIS A 116 12.02 -10.11 -16.37
CA HIS A 116 11.66 -10.49 -17.74
C HIS A 116 10.45 -11.44 -17.84
N ALA A 117 9.82 -11.51 -19.01
CA ALA A 117 8.83 -12.57 -19.28
C ALA A 117 9.52 -13.89 -19.58
N SER A 118 8.84 -15.01 -19.27
CA SER A 118 9.35 -16.35 -19.62
C SER A 118 9.59 -16.53 -21.13
N ALA A 119 8.91 -15.74 -21.98
CA ALA A 119 9.11 -15.73 -23.43
C ALA A 119 10.43 -15.06 -23.86
N ASP A 120 10.97 -14.15 -23.04
CA ASP A 120 12.17 -13.37 -23.34
C ASP A 120 13.47 -14.04 -22.88
N LYS A 121 13.36 -15.23 -22.27
CA LYS A 121 14.46 -15.98 -21.67
C LYS A 121 15.72 -16.06 -22.54
N PRO A 122 15.64 -16.40 -23.85
CA PRO A 122 16.85 -16.48 -24.68
C PRO A 122 17.61 -15.16 -24.73
N ALA A 123 16.93 -14.05 -25.00
CA ALA A 123 17.55 -12.73 -25.11
C ALA A 123 18.07 -12.20 -23.76
N VAL A 124 17.40 -12.55 -22.66
CA VAL A 124 17.81 -12.14 -21.30
C VAL A 124 19.02 -12.94 -20.81
N ARG A 125 19.15 -14.21 -21.17
CA ARG A 125 20.37 -15.00 -20.91
C ARG A 125 21.57 -14.43 -21.64
N ASP A 126 21.42 -14.01 -22.89
CA ASP A 126 22.49 -13.33 -23.63
C ASP A 126 22.89 -12.01 -22.96
N LEU A 127 21.92 -11.24 -22.46
CA LEU A 127 22.18 -10.03 -21.68
C LEU A 127 22.89 -10.35 -20.36
N TYR A 128 22.46 -11.37 -19.63
CA TYR A 128 23.10 -11.83 -18.39
C TYR A 128 24.58 -12.16 -18.63
N GLN A 129 24.88 -12.96 -19.65
CA GLN A 129 26.26 -13.32 -20.00
C GLN A 129 27.12 -12.10 -20.34
N ARG A 130 26.57 -11.13 -21.06
CA ARG A 130 27.27 -9.88 -21.39
C ARG A 130 27.53 -9.02 -20.16
N LEU A 131 26.55 -8.87 -19.27
CA LEU A 131 26.71 -8.13 -18.02
C LEU A 131 27.70 -8.81 -17.07
N SER A 132 27.75 -10.14 -17.03
CA SER A 132 28.72 -10.91 -16.23
C SER A 132 30.17 -10.76 -16.69
N GLN A 133 30.40 -10.32 -17.93
CA GLN A 133 31.74 -10.00 -18.43
C GLN A 133 32.22 -8.62 -17.96
N GLU A 134 31.32 -7.78 -17.43
CA GLU A 134 31.65 -6.48 -16.87
C GLU A 134 32.07 -6.66 -15.41
N GLY A 135 33.37 -6.56 -15.12
CA GLY A 135 33.94 -6.86 -13.79
C GLY A 135 33.47 -5.98 -12.62
N PHE A 136 32.52 -5.08 -12.83
CA PHE A 136 31.88 -4.25 -11.79
C PHE A 136 30.39 -4.55 -11.59
N ILE A 137 29.82 -5.49 -12.35
CA ILE A 137 28.38 -5.84 -12.29
C ILE A 137 28.24 -7.29 -11.80
N GLN A 138 27.31 -7.49 -10.87
CA GLN A 138 26.84 -8.81 -10.45
C GLN A 138 25.37 -8.94 -10.90
N PRO A 139 25.10 -9.52 -12.08
CA PRO A 139 23.74 -9.70 -12.54
C PRO A 139 23.06 -10.85 -11.79
N TRP A 140 21.78 -10.70 -11.51
CA TRP A 140 20.93 -11.70 -10.86
C TRP A 140 19.84 -12.14 -11.84
N LEU A 141 19.72 -13.44 -12.06
CA LEU A 141 18.71 -14.08 -12.91
C LEU A 141 18.11 -15.27 -12.16
N ASP A 142 16.78 -15.35 -12.18
CA ASP A 142 15.98 -16.32 -11.42
C ASP A 142 16.38 -17.79 -11.67
N GLU A 143 16.72 -18.16 -12.90
CA GLU A 143 17.03 -19.54 -13.27
C GLU A 143 18.44 -20.02 -12.86
N GLU A 144 19.39 -19.10 -12.66
CA GLU A 144 20.78 -19.44 -12.30
C GLU A 144 20.99 -19.43 -10.77
N GLU A 145 20.15 -18.69 -10.02
CA GLU A 145 20.32 -18.49 -8.58
C GLU A 145 19.22 -19.10 -7.69
N LEU A 146 18.13 -19.65 -8.26
CA LEU A 146 17.11 -20.37 -7.49
C LEU A 146 17.43 -21.87 -7.38
N LEU A 147 17.61 -22.36 -6.15
CA LEU A 147 17.77 -23.78 -5.87
C LEU A 147 16.44 -24.54 -6.06
N PRO A 148 16.45 -25.79 -6.55
CA PRO A 148 15.26 -26.62 -6.62
C PRO A 148 14.57 -26.72 -5.24
N GLY A 149 13.29 -26.32 -5.18
CA GLY A 149 12.49 -26.33 -3.95
C GLY A 149 12.32 -24.97 -3.27
N GLN A 150 12.97 -23.90 -3.74
CA GLN A 150 12.72 -22.54 -3.26
C GLN A 150 11.44 -21.94 -3.90
N ASP A 151 10.65 -21.24 -3.08
CA ASP A 151 9.45 -20.54 -3.54
C ASP A 151 9.84 -19.24 -4.24
N TRP A 152 9.76 -19.24 -5.57
CA TRP A 152 9.98 -18.08 -6.43
C TRP A 152 9.19 -16.83 -5.99
N GLN A 153 7.97 -16.97 -5.43
CA GLN A 153 7.16 -15.83 -4.96
C GLN A 153 7.74 -15.13 -3.72
N ARG A 154 8.72 -15.74 -3.05
CA ARG A 154 9.39 -15.21 -1.85
C ARG A 154 10.79 -14.69 -2.15
N GLU A 155 11.50 -15.32 -3.08
CA GLU A 155 12.90 -14.96 -3.37
C GLU A 155 13.01 -13.78 -4.35
N ILE A 156 12.08 -13.62 -5.30
CA ILE A 156 12.09 -12.49 -6.24
C ILE A 156 11.95 -11.12 -5.53
N PRO A 157 11.00 -10.90 -4.61
CA PRO A 157 10.92 -9.64 -3.85
C PRO A 157 12.16 -9.36 -2.99
N LYS A 158 12.81 -10.41 -2.46
CA LYS A 158 14.06 -10.26 -1.71
C LYS A 158 15.20 -9.86 -2.63
N ALA A 159 15.31 -10.48 -3.80
CA ALA A 159 16.33 -10.18 -4.80
C ALA A 159 16.18 -8.76 -5.35
N VAL A 160 14.95 -8.30 -5.62
CA VAL A 160 14.70 -6.91 -6.04
C VAL A 160 15.11 -5.90 -4.95
N ARG A 161 14.76 -6.14 -3.67
CA ARG A 161 15.18 -5.27 -2.56
C ARG A 161 16.69 -5.30 -2.30
N ALA A 162 17.31 -6.45 -2.56
CA ALA A 162 18.75 -6.62 -2.44
C ALA A 162 19.51 -6.11 -3.67
N SER A 163 18.84 -5.65 -4.72
CA SER A 163 19.51 -5.16 -5.94
C SER A 163 19.75 -3.66 -5.88
N ASP A 164 20.85 -3.22 -6.49
CA ASP A 164 21.20 -1.81 -6.57
C ASP A 164 20.55 -1.15 -7.81
N VAL A 165 20.24 -1.97 -8.83
CA VAL A 165 19.49 -1.62 -10.05
C VAL A 165 18.58 -2.78 -10.46
N VAL A 166 17.41 -2.47 -11.03
CA VAL A 166 16.46 -3.38 -11.66
C VAL A 166 16.34 -3.04 -13.15
N LEU A 167 16.64 -4.01 -14.02
CA LEU A 167 16.40 -3.92 -15.45
C LEU A 167 15.07 -4.57 -15.79
N VAL A 168 14.13 -3.79 -16.34
CA VAL A 168 12.82 -4.30 -16.77
C VAL A 168 12.88 -4.60 -18.28
N CYS A 169 12.99 -5.88 -18.63
CA CYS A 169 13.14 -6.32 -20.02
C CYS A 169 11.78 -6.35 -20.74
N LEU A 170 11.68 -5.59 -21.84
CA LEU A 170 10.45 -5.38 -22.60
C LEU A 170 10.57 -5.95 -24.02
N SER A 171 9.55 -6.68 -24.43
CA SER A 171 9.34 -7.23 -25.77
C SER A 171 7.85 -7.13 -26.14
N PRO A 172 7.46 -7.28 -27.42
CA PRO A 172 6.05 -7.35 -27.80
C PRO A 172 5.26 -8.42 -27.03
N GLN A 173 5.92 -9.51 -26.64
CA GLN A 173 5.33 -10.64 -25.93
C GLN A 173 5.21 -10.38 -24.43
N SER A 174 6.10 -9.57 -23.84
CA SER A 174 6.05 -9.21 -22.41
C SER A 174 5.04 -8.11 -22.10
N ILE A 175 4.71 -7.26 -23.07
CA ILE A 175 3.71 -6.18 -22.90
C ILE A 175 2.26 -6.62 -23.18
N THR A 176 2.06 -7.70 -23.96
CA THR A 176 0.72 -8.16 -24.38
C THR A 176 0.11 -9.22 -23.46
N LYS A 177 0.92 -9.93 -22.68
CA LYS A 177 0.43 -10.97 -21.77
C LYS A 177 0.06 -10.39 -20.40
N ALA A 178 -1.20 -10.55 -20.00
CA ALA A 178 -1.60 -10.42 -18.60
C ALA A 178 -1.01 -11.58 -17.79
N GLY A 179 0.10 -11.34 -17.08
CA GLY A 179 0.84 -12.38 -16.38
C GLY A 179 1.93 -11.84 -15.46
N TYR A 180 2.62 -12.77 -14.78
CA TYR A 180 3.56 -12.64 -13.65
C TYR A 180 4.51 -11.43 -13.68
N VAL A 181 5.00 -11.05 -14.86
CA VAL A 181 5.84 -9.86 -15.11
C VAL A 181 5.19 -8.58 -14.60
N GLN A 182 3.86 -8.44 -14.67
CA GLN A 182 3.14 -7.28 -14.15
C GLN A 182 3.24 -7.17 -12.61
N LYS A 183 3.39 -8.29 -11.88
CA LYS A 183 3.54 -8.27 -10.43
C LYS A 183 4.97 -7.89 -10.02
N GLU A 184 5.97 -8.38 -10.74
CA GLU A 184 7.38 -8.01 -10.53
C GLU A 184 7.63 -6.56 -10.90
N ILE A 185 7.12 -6.12 -12.06
CA ILE A 185 7.18 -4.72 -12.48
C ILE A 185 6.47 -3.85 -11.44
N LYS A 186 5.26 -4.22 -10.98
CA LYS A 186 4.57 -3.47 -9.92
C LYS A 186 5.42 -3.33 -8.67
N PHE A 187 6.02 -4.42 -8.20
CA PHE A 187 6.86 -4.39 -7.00
C PHE A 187 8.15 -3.59 -7.19
N ALA A 188 8.80 -3.71 -8.35
CA ALA A 188 9.97 -2.91 -8.69
C ALA A 188 9.64 -1.42 -8.85
N LEU A 189 8.44 -1.10 -9.36
CA LEU A 189 7.91 0.27 -9.41
C LEU A 189 7.70 0.83 -8.01
N ASP A 190 7.06 0.05 -7.11
CA ASP A 190 6.81 0.45 -5.73
C ASP A 190 8.14 0.77 -5.00
N ILE A 191 9.18 -0.06 -5.19
CA ILE A 191 10.52 0.22 -4.60
C ILE A 191 11.20 1.40 -5.29
N ALA A 192 11.04 1.57 -6.60
CA ALA A 192 11.60 2.71 -7.32
C ALA A 192 11.01 4.04 -6.82
N ASP A 193 9.74 4.04 -6.41
CA ASP A 193 9.06 5.19 -5.79
C ASP A 193 9.55 5.52 -4.38
N GLU A 194 10.21 4.57 -3.71
CA GLU A 194 10.85 4.78 -2.40
C GLU A 194 12.29 5.30 -2.52
N GLN A 195 12.88 5.28 -3.72
CA GLN A 195 14.26 5.76 -3.91
C GLN A 195 14.32 7.29 -3.98
N PRO A 196 15.42 7.92 -3.52
CA PRO A 196 15.62 9.36 -3.65
C PRO A 196 15.50 9.82 -5.11
N GLU A 197 14.94 11.00 -5.34
CA GLU A 197 14.79 11.57 -6.69
C GLU A 197 16.14 11.64 -7.42
N GLY A 198 16.13 11.27 -8.71
CA GLY A 198 17.35 11.17 -9.53
C GLY A 198 18.12 9.85 -9.38
N THR A 199 17.70 8.95 -8.48
CA THR A 199 18.33 7.63 -8.34
C THR A 199 18.03 6.75 -9.55
N ILE A 200 19.09 6.27 -10.22
CA ILE A 200 18.98 5.25 -11.27
C ILE A 200 18.81 3.87 -10.60
N PHE A 201 17.59 3.56 -10.19
CA PHE A 201 17.23 2.26 -9.63
C PHE A 201 16.49 1.37 -10.63
N LEU A 202 15.60 1.93 -11.45
CA LEU A 202 14.82 1.17 -12.42
C LEU A 202 15.16 1.65 -13.83
N ILE A 203 15.50 0.72 -14.72
CA ILE A 203 15.79 1.01 -16.13
C ILE A 203 14.90 0.14 -17.02
N PRO A 204 13.93 0.72 -17.76
CA PRO A 204 13.22 -0.03 -18.78
C PRO A 204 14.16 -0.33 -19.95
N LEU A 205 14.15 -1.59 -20.41
CA LEU A 205 15.10 -2.10 -21.39
C LEU A 205 14.35 -2.85 -22.49
N ARG A 206 14.26 -2.25 -23.68
CA ARG A 206 13.58 -2.87 -24.82
C ARG A 206 14.52 -3.84 -25.52
N LEU A 207 14.19 -5.12 -25.48
CA LEU A 207 14.88 -6.20 -26.18
C LEU A 207 14.58 -6.15 -27.68
N GLU A 208 13.35 -5.77 -28.02
CA GLU A 208 12.83 -5.62 -29.37
C GLU A 208 11.96 -4.35 -29.47
N VAL A 209 11.54 -3.98 -30.68
CA VAL A 209 10.64 -2.84 -30.89
C VAL A 209 9.26 -3.16 -30.29
N CYS A 210 8.95 -2.55 -29.16
CA CYS A 210 7.65 -2.67 -28.48
C CYS A 210 7.22 -1.35 -27.82
N ASP A 211 5.94 -1.17 -27.54
CA ASP A 211 5.49 0.01 -26.78
C ASP A 211 5.88 -0.10 -25.31
N VAL A 212 6.38 0.99 -24.73
CA VAL A 212 6.70 1.02 -23.30
C VAL A 212 5.40 1.26 -22.52
N PRO A 213 5.05 0.40 -21.55
CA PRO A 213 3.86 0.60 -20.73
C PRO A 213 3.86 1.98 -20.06
N GLU A 214 2.68 2.61 -19.95
CA GLU A 214 2.51 3.96 -19.38
C GLU A 214 3.21 4.12 -18.01
N ARG A 215 3.12 3.11 -17.15
CA ARG A 215 3.75 3.10 -15.83
C ARG A 215 5.29 3.16 -15.85
N LEU A 216 5.91 2.72 -16.95
CA LEU A 216 7.35 2.75 -17.15
C LEU A 216 7.79 3.95 -18.01
N SER A 217 6.85 4.68 -18.61
CA SER A 217 7.13 5.78 -19.53
C SER A 217 7.79 7.00 -18.88
N ARG A 218 7.68 7.14 -17.55
CA ARG A 218 8.36 8.20 -16.78
C ARG A 218 9.88 8.02 -16.70
N TRP A 219 10.41 6.82 -16.97
CA TRP A 219 11.86 6.59 -17.06
C TRP A 219 12.29 6.47 -18.51
N HIS A 220 13.43 7.07 -18.83
CA HIS A 220 14.06 6.88 -20.12
C HIS A 220 14.51 5.42 -20.28
N TRP A 221 14.19 4.79 -21.40
CA TRP A 221 14.56 3.40 -21.69
C TRP A 221 15.81 3.29 -22.57
N ALA A 222 16.43 2.11 -22.57
CA ALA A 222 17.46 1.74 -23.53
C ALA A 222 16.91 0.70 -24.52
N ASN A 223 17.32 0.80 -25.79
CA ASN A 223 16.95 -0.13 -26.86
C ASN A 223 18.14 -1.03 -27.17
N LEU A 224 18.12 -2.31 -26.76
CA LEU A 224 19.28 -3.20 -26.97
C LEU A 224 19.54 -3.56 -28.44
N PHE A 225 18.52 -3.45 -29.29
CA PHE A 225 18.63 -3.69 -30.73
C PHE A 225 19.29 -2.53 -31.51
N GLU A 226 19.59 -1.40 -30.86
CA GLU A 226 20.32 -0.29 -31.48
C GLU A 226 21.84 -0.47 -31.35
N ALA A 227 22.60 0.04 -32.32
CA ALA A 227 24.06 -0.08 -32.38
C ALA A 227 24.80 0.42 -31.11
N ARG A 228 24.23 1.41 -30.41
CA ARG A 228 24.77 1.95 -29.14
C ARG A 228 23.89 1.64 -27.92
N GLY A 229 22.91 0.74 -28.07
CA GLY A 229 21.94 0.40 -27.03
C GLY A 229 22.60 -0.10 -25.74
N TYR A 230 23.50 -1.06 -25.89
CA TYR A 230 24.23 -1.65 -24.77
C TYR A 230 25.22 -0.67 -24.11
N GLU A 231 25.91 0.16 -24.90
CA GLU A 231 26.81 1.19 -24.36
C GLU A 231 26.06 2.22 -23.51
N ARG A 232 24.84 2.60 -23.93
CA ARG A 232 23.97 3.49 -23.16
C ARG A 232 23.53 2.86 -21.84
N LEU A 233 23.19 1.57 -21.85
CA LEU A 233 22.86 0.82 -20.63
C LEU A 233 24.07 0.80 -19.68
N LEU A 234 25.26 0.46 -20.17
CA LEU A 234 26.48 0.44 -19.34
C LEU A 234 26.81 1.80 -18.74
N ARG A 235 26.59 2.89 -19.47
CA ARG A 235 26.80 4.25 -18.96
C ARG A 235 25.87 4.54 -17.77
N ALA A 236 24.60 4.15 -17.83
CA ALA A 236 23.66 4.33 -16.74
C ALA A 236 24.05 3.50 -15.50
N LEU A 237 24.49 2.25 -15.70
CA LEU A 237 24.95 1.37 -14.62
C LEU A 237 26.24 1.90 -13.97
N LYS A 238 27.19 2.45 -14.74
CA LYS A 238 28.41 3.07 -14.21
C LYS A 238 28.11 4.29 -13.34
N LEU A 239 27.23 5.18 -13.81
CA LEU A 239 26.80 6.35 -13.03
C LEU A 239 26.16 5.94 -11.70
N ARG A 240 25.36 4.86 -11.71
CA ARG A 240 24.79 4.31 -10.47
C ARG A 240 25.88 3.76 -9.55
N ALA A 241 26.82 2.97 -10.08
CA ALA A 241 27.91 2.40 -9.29
C ALA A 241 28.79 3.49 -8.64
N GLU A 242 29.07 4.58 -9.36
CA GLU A 242 29.84 5.73 -8.90
C GLU A 242 29.10 6.53 -7.81
N ALA A 243 27.77 6.60 -7.87
CA ALA A 243 26.93 7.28 -6.88
C ALA A 243 26.72 6.47 -5.58
N MET A 244 27.21 5.24 -5.49
CA MET A 244 27.09 4.44 -4.26
C MET A 244 28.20 4.77 -3.26
N PRO A 245 27.88 4.94 -1.96
CA PRO A 245 28.88 5.27 -0.96
C PRO A 245 29.96 4.19 -0.85
N HIS A 246 31.23 4.60 -0.90
CA HIS A 246 32.37 3.74 -0.61
C HIS A 246 32.32 3.32 0.87
N VAL A 247 32.04 2.04 1.11
CA VAL A 247 32.16 1.48 2.46
C VAL A 247 33.64 1.40 2.82
N ILE A 248 34.08 2.24 3.76
CA ILE A 248 35.32 2.01 4.50
C ILE A 248 35.01 0.86 5.46
N PRO A 249 35.72 -0.27 5.43
CA PRO A 249 35.50 -1.33 6.41
C PRO A 249 35.91 -0.79 7.80
N SER A 250 34.93 -0.58 8.68
CA SER A 250 35.20 -0.42 10.10
C SER A 250 35.63 -1.76 10.67
N ALA A 251 36.82 -1.81 11.24
CA ALA A 251 37.36 -2.99 11.91
C ALA A 251 36.43 -3.44 13.06
N SER A 252 35.75 -4.56 12.88
CA SER A 252 35.42 -5.55 13.92
C SER A 252 34.50 -6.66 13.35
N GLU A 253 35.05 -7.48 12.47
CA GLU A 253 34.63 -8.87 12.34
C GLU A 253 35.90 -9.71 12.19
N GLU A 254 36.42 -10.21 13.31
CA GLU A 254 37.25 -11.41 13.29
C GLU A 254 36.37 -12.58 12.87
N SER A 255 36.47 -12.97 11.61
CA SER A 255 36.12 -14.34 11.21
C SER A 255 37.32 -15.24 11.53
N PRO A 256 37.13 -16.43 12.11
CA PRO A 256 38.24 -17.30 12.50
C PRO A 256 38.95 -17.85 11.26
N ALA A 257 40.25 -17.57 11.15
CA ALA A 257 41.13 -18.12 10.13
C ALA A 257 41.44 -19.62 10.39
N PRO A 258 41.89 -20.35 9.36
CA PRO A 258 41.74 -21.81 9.24
C PRO A 258 42.82 -22.57 10.01
N VAL A 259 42.44 -23.63 10.71
CA VAL A 259 43.40 -24.54 11.33
C VAL A 259 43.97 -25.47 10.26
N ALA A 260 45.23 -25.23 9.90
CA ALA A 260 46.06 -26.14 9.13
C ALA A 260 46.32 -27.43 9.92
N GLN A 261 46.23 -28.55 9.22
CA GLN A 261 46.56 -29.90 9.69
C GLN A 261 48.04 -30.04 10.08
N LYS A 262 48.31 -30.77 11.18
CA LYS A 262 49.50 -31.62 11.33
C LYS A 262 49.29 -32.65 12.46
N PRO A 263 50.08 -33.74 12.51
CA PRO A 263 49.69 -35.09 12.13
C PRO A 263 49.35 -36.01 13.31
N ALA A 264 48.91 -37.21 12.95
CA ALA A 264 48.38 -38.29 13.79
C ALA A 264 49.25 -38.70 14.99
N GLU A 265 48.59 -38.90 16.13
CA GLU A 265 48.94 -39.90 17.13
C GLU A 265 47.66 -40.62 17.59
N ALA A 266 47.75 -41.96 17.63
CA ALA A 266 46.68 -42.88 18.00
C ALA A 266 46.36 -42.81 19.49
N VAL A 267 45.15 -43.25 19.89
CA VAL A 267 44.87 -44.19 21.01
C VAL A 267 43.34 -44.26 21.27
N THR A 268 42.78 -45.39 20.87
CA THR A 268 41.68 -46.21 21.45
C THR A 268 40.42 -45.57 22.07
N SER A 269 39.27 -45.97 21.53
CA SER A 269 37.90 -45.81 22.06
C SER A 269 37.59 -46.68 23.28
N PRO A 270 36.60 -46.28 24.10
CA PRO A 270 35.72 -47.23 24.80
C PRO A 270 34.22 -47.05 24.43
N PRO A 271 33.36 -48.05 24.71
CA PRO A 271 32.14 -48.33 23.93
C PRO A 271 30.83 -47.81 24.53
N LEU A 272 29.79 -47.81 23.69
CA LEU A 272 28.36 -47.60 24.00
C LEU A 272 27.71 -48.88 24.57
N PRO A 273 26.62 -48.80 25.37
CA PRO A 273 25.92 -49.97 25.90
C PRO A 273 24.81 -50.52 24.98
N ASP A 274 24.77 -51.86 24.90
CA ASP A 274 23.78 -52.73 24.23
C ASP A 274 22.38 -52.67 24.88
N SER A 275 21.25 -52.90 24.17
CA SER A 275 20.65 -54.22 23.85
C SER A 275 19.17 -54.01 23.43
N PRO A 276 18.39 -55.02 22.96
CA PRO A 276 18.60 -55.84 21.76
C PRO A 276 17.31 -55.95 20.89
N VAL A 277 17.47 -56.38 19.62
CA VAL A 277 16.36 -56.84 18.75
C VAL A 277 16.58 -58.32 18.44
N ARG A 278 15.54 -59.16 18.60
CA ARG A 278 15.49 -60.52 18.06
C ARG A 278 14.74 -60.53 16.71
N ARG A 279 15.35 -61.18 15.72
CA ARG A 279 14.76 -61.62 14.45
C ARG A 279 14.15 -63.02 14.62
N GLU A 280 13.05 -63.27 13.93
CA GLU A 280 12.72 -64.59 13.37
C GLU A 280 12.35 -64.43 11.89
N THR A 281 12.42 -65.55 11.18
CA THR A 281 12.76 -65.73 9.77
C THR A 281 11.59 -66.34 8.99
N LEU A 282 11.55 -66.16 7.65
CA LEU A 282 11.33 -67.18 6.59
C LEU A 282 10.39 -66.80 5.41
N HIS A 283 10.93 -67.07 4.20
CA HIS A 283 10.34 -67.46 2.89
C HIS A 283 9.14 -66.68 2.29
N SER A 284 9.24 -66.03 1.12
CA SER A 284 9.32 -66.56 -0.27
C SER A 284 8.10 -67.39 -0.71
N VAL A 285 7.32 -66.90 -1.69
CA VAL A 285 7.01 -67.50 -3.01
C VAL A 285 6.03 -66.60 -3.80
N ARG A 286 6.19 -66.63 -5.13
CA ARG A 286 5.55 -65.88 -6.25
C ARG A 286 4.10 -66.31 -6.57
N SER A 287 3.56 -65.59 -7.58
CA SER A 287 2.51 -65.98 -8.56
C SER A 287 1.07 -65.60 -8.16
N ASP A 288 0.16 -65.09 -9.00
CA ASP A 288 0.11 -64.74 -10.44
C ASP A 288 -1.13 -63.82 -10.68
N MET A 289 -1.20 -63.20 -11.88
CA MET A 289 -2.35 -62.97 -12.80
C MET A 289 -3.80 -62.92 -12.23
N GLU A 290 -4.77 -62.13 -12.69
CA GLU A 290 -5.07 -61.47 -13.96
C GLU A 290 -6.43 -60.74 -13.83
N THR A 291 -6.65 -59.68 -14.63
CA THR A 291 -7.93 -59.24 -15.28
C THR A 291 -9.21 -59.00 -14.45
N ALA A 292 -10.22 -58.23 -14.84
CA ALA A 292 -10.50 -57.11 -15.74
C ALA A 292 -12.03 -56.82 -15.58
N SER A 293 -12.50 -55.70 -16.13
CA SER A 293 -13.91 -55.37 -16.44
C SER A 293 -14.74 -54.73 -15.30
N VAL A 294 -15.02 -53.41 -15.30
CA VAL A 294 -15.97 -52.62 -16.13
C VAL A 294 -17.45 -52.79 -15.69
N ILE A 295 -17.98 -51.76 -14.98
CA ILE A 295 -19.20 -50.91 -15.20
C ILE A 295 -20.51 -51.62 -15.68
N PRO A 296 -21.79 -51.22 -15.36
CA PRO A 296 -22.32 -49.91 -14.89
C PRO A 296 -23.45 -49.88 -13.82
N SER A 297 -23.78 -48.63 -13.45
CA SER A 297 -25.04 -48.01 -13.00
C SER A 297 -26.37 -48.72 -13.26
N ALA A 298 -27.33 -48.54 -12.33
CA ALA A 298 -28.67 -47.98 -12.60
C ALA A 298 -29.44 -47.65 -11.30
N SER A 299 -30.24 -46.60 -11.42
CA SER A 299 -31.27 -46.01 -10.54
C SER A 299 -32.45 -46.93 -10.22
N GLU A 300 -33.15 -46.69 -9.10
CA GLU A 300 -34.58 -46.29 -9.05
C GLU A 300 -35.18 -46.30 -7.63
N GLU A 301 -36.32 -45.62 -7.53
CA GLU A 301 -37.05 -45.14 -6.36
C GLU A 301 -37.80 -46.22 -5.54
N SER A 302 -38.16 -45.81 -4.31
CA SER A 302 -39.54 -45.75 -3.82
C SER A 302 -39.86 -46.47 -2.49
N SER A 303 -40.73 -45.76 -1.75
CA SER A 303 -41.73 -46.25 -0.80
C SER A 303 -41.32 -46.61 0.64
N SER A 304 -41.80 -45.75 1.55
CA SER A 304 -42.18 -46.01 2.95
C SER A 304 -43.15 -47.21 3.08
N PRO A 305 -43.43 -47.74 4.30
CA PRO A 305 -44.57 -47.20 5.07
C PRO A 305 -44.55 -47.36 6.62
N VAL A 306 -45.32 -46.47 7.29
CA VAL A 306 -46.34 -46.73 8.37
C VAL A 306 -45.83 -47.24 9.75
N ALA A 307 -45.86 -46.41 10.82
CA ALA A 307 -46.98 -46.13 11.78
C ALA A 307 -46.72 -46.85 13.14
N SER A 308 -47.30 -46.56 14.31
CA SER A 308 -48.11 -45.51 14.95
C SER A 308 -48.29 -45.95 16.41
N LYS A 309 -48.55 -45.02 17.33
CA LYS A 309 -49.47 -45.11 18.51
C LYS A 309 -49.36 -43.77 19.28
N SER A 310 -50.31 -42.82 19.23
CA SER A 310 -51.69 -42.80 19.81
C SER A 310 -51.67 -42.82 21.36
N ALA A 311 -52.35 -41.99 22.16
CA ALA A 311 -53.42 -40.99 21.94
C ALA A 311 -53.59 -40.05 23.19
N GLU A 312 -53.99 -38.78 22.94
CA GLU A 312 -55.08 -37.93 23.51
C GLU A 312 -55.52 -38.02 25.01
N VAL A 313 -55.95 -36.96 25.72
CA VAL A 313 -57.17 -36.10 25.53
C VAL A 313 -57.13 -34.78 26.38
N ILE A 314 -57.38 -33.64 25.70
CA ILE A 314 -58.27 -32.45 25.92
C ILE A 314 -58.50 -31.78 27.31
N THR A 315 -58.34 -30.43 27.35
CA THR A 315 -59.29 -29.32 27.74
C THR A 315 -58.48 -28.03 27.98
N SER A 316 -58.84 -26.77 27.71
CA SER A 316 -59.92 -26.03 27.04
C SER A 316 -59.48 -24.53 26.98
N LEU A 317 -59.67 -23.85 25.85
CA LEU A 317 -59.52 -22.38 25.66
C LEU A 317 -60.81 -21.62 26.04
N PRO A 318 -60.75 -20.30 26.31
CA PRO A 318 -61.86 -19.38 26.04
C PRO A 318 -61.55 -18.38 24.88
N PRO A 319 -62.59 -17.74 24.30
CA PRO A 319 -62.60 -17.22 22.93
C PRO A 319 -62.48 -15.67 22.81
N PRO A 320 -62.51 -15.09 21.59
CA PRO A 320 -62.38 -13.66 21.34
C PRO A 320 -63.74 -12.95 21.15
N ASP A 321 -63.79 -11.64 21.43
CA ASP A 321 -64.92 -10.77 21.07
C ASP A 321 -64.46 -9.56 20.22
N SER A 322 -65.29 -9.21 19.24
CA SER A 322 -65.23 -8.05 18.32
C SER A 322 -66.51 -7.18 18.52
N PRO A 323 -66.83 -6.16 17.70
CA PRO A 323 -66.11 -4.95 17.29
C PRO A 323 -66.94 -3.65 17.58
N ALA A 324 -66.34 -2.45 17.54
CA ALA A 324 -66.90 -1.22 16.91
C ALA A 324 -66.16 0.08 17.32
N ARG A 325 -65.79 0.86 16.28
CA ARG A 325 -66.19 2.25 15.99
C ARG A 325 -65.00 3.15 15.62
N ARG A 326 -65.16 3.78 14.45
CA ARG A 326 -64.28 4.79 13.84
C ARG A 326 -64.09 5.98 14.77
N GLU A 327 -62.84 6.32 15.06
CA GLU A 327 -62.41 7.69 15.29
C GLU A 327 -61.09 7.93 14.56
N THR A 328 -61.09 8.91 13.67
CA THR A 328 -59.90 9.49 13.05
C THR A 328 -59.18 10.38 14.04
N PRO A 329 -57.86 10.24 14.26
CA PRO A 329 -57.08 11.30 14.89
C PRO A 329 -56.27 12.07 13.84
N HIS A 330 -56.57 13.35 13.84
CA HIS A 330 -55.81 14.50 13.39
C HIS A 330 -54.30 14.30 13.15
N PHE A 331 -53.88 14.81 11.99
CA PHE A 331 -52.52 15.15 11.62
C PHE A 331 -51.93 16.12 12.65
N VAL A 332 -51.07 15.63 13.54
CA VAL A 332 -50.19 16.47 14.35
C VAL A 332 -48.79 16.31 13.78
N ARG A 333 -48.25 17.39 13.21
CA ARG A 333 -46.82 17.51 12.93
C ARG A 333 -46.09 17.43 14.28
N SER A 334 -45.49 16.29 14.56
CA SER A 334 -44.51 16.14 15.63
C SER A 334 -43.15 16.31 14.99
N ASP A 335 -42.42 17.33 15.46
CA ASP A 335 -41.03 17.55 15.13
C ASP A 335 -40.22 16.27 15.38
N MET A 336 -39.46 15.83 14.36
CA MET A 336 -38.48 14.75 14.51
C MET A 336 -37.31 15.27 15.32
N GLU A 337 -37.38 15.07 16.63
CA GLU A 337 -36.25 15.30 17.54
C GLU A 337 -35.37 14.04 17.58
N THR A 338 -34.09 14.22 17.28
CA THR A 338 -33.06 13.19 17.11
C THR A 338 -32.75 12.49 18.46
N ALA A 339 -33.43 11.40 18.78
CA ALA A 339 -33.16 10.64 20.01
C ALA A 339 -32.05 9.60 19.79
N ALA A 340 -30.83 9.90 20.23
CA ALA A 340 -29.73 8.94 20.36
C ALA A 340 -29.99 8.02 21.57
N SER A 341 -29.94 6.70 21.36
CA SER A 341 -29.92 5.72 22.47
C SER A 341 -28.49 5.61 22.98
N THR A 342 -28.20 6.08 24.20
CA THR A 342 -26.84 6.21 24.73
C THR A 342 -26.53 5.17 25.82
N SER A 343 -25.42 4.48 25.63
CA SER A 343 -24.58 4.03 26.74
C SER A 343 -23.38 4.98 26.79
N PRO A 344 -22.74 5.26 27.92
CA PRO A 344 -21.64 6.23 27.98
C PRO A 344 -20.48 5.88 27.03
N ASP A 345 -20.34 4.60 26.66
CA ASP A 345 -19.29 4.13 25.75
C ASP A 345 -19.76 3.90 24.30
N ARG A 346 -21.05 4.04 24.00
CA ARG A 346 -21.59 3.90 22.63
C ARG A 346 -22.68 4.91 22.33
N VAL A 347 -22.51 5.59 21.20
CA VAL A 347 -23.48 6.53 20.66
C VAL A 347 -23.97 6.01 19.33
N THR A 348 -25.28 6.07 19.11
CA THR A 348 -25.89 5.77 17.81
C THR A 348 -26.45 7.04 17.22
N ILE A 349 -26.00 7.41 16.02
CA ILE A 349 -26.64 8.41 15.19
C ILE A 349 -27.59 7.70 14.24
N THR A 350 -28.83 8.19 14.11
CA THR A 350 -29.86 7.58 13.24
C THR A 350 -30.18 8.44 12.02
N ASN A 351 -29.74 9.70 11.99
CA ASN A 351 -29.94 10.64 10.90
C ASN A 351 -28.59 11.17 10.41
N PRO A 352 -28.22 11.05 9.11
CA PRO A 352 -29.04 10.60 7.98
C PRO A 352 -29.16 9.07 7.79
N PHE A 353 -28.43 8.29 8.57
CA PHE A 353 -28.49 6.82 8.59
C PHE A 353 -28.02 6.30 9.95
N HIS A 354 -28.18 4.99 10.19
CA HIS A 354 -27.66 4.32 11.38
C HIS A 354 -26.13 4.28 11.37
N LEU A 355 -25.50 4.88 12.38
CA LEU A 355 -24.06 4.92 12.59
C LEU A 355 -23.77 4.69 14.08
N GLU A 356 -23.11 3.56 14.38
CA GLU A 356 -22.63 3.26 15.73
C GLU A 356 -21.22 3.82 15.94
N LEU A 357 -21.06 4.55 17.02
CA LEU A 357 -19.81 5.13 17.48
C LEU A 357 -19.42 4.51 18.81
N VAL A 358 -18.13 4.26 18.97
CA VAL A 358 -17.50 3.70 20.17
C VAL A 358 -16.63 4.78 20.80
N ARG A 359 -16.78 4.98 22.11
CA ARG A 359 -15.94 5.90 22.88
C ARG A 359 -14.54 5.31 23.07
N VAL A 360 -13.52 6.12 22.81
CA VAL A 360 -12.13 5.83 23.17
C VAL A 360 -11.67 6.85 24.22
N PRO A 361 -11.44 6.43 25.48
CA PRO A 361 -11.09 7.34 26.56
C PRO A 361 -9.79 8.10 26.31
N ALA A 362 -9.70 9.33 26.82
CA ALA A 362 -8.45 10.09 26.84
C ALA A 362 -7.33 9.33 27.57
N GLY A 363 -6.08 9.52 27.16
CA GLY A 363 -4.92 8.98 27.86
C GLY A 363 -3.78 8.56 26.94
N GLU A 364 -2.68 8.14 27.55
CA GLU A 364 -1.51 7.63 26.85
C GLU A 364 -1.71 6.21 26.32
N PHE A 365 -1.07 5.91 25.20
CA PHE A 365 -0.92 4.54 24.69
C PHE A 365 0.46 4.35 24.06
N LEU A 366 0.83 3.09 23.83
CA LEU A 366 2.05 2.73 23.10
C LEU A 366 1.76 2.69 21.60
N MET A 367 2.33 3.67 20.87
CA MET A 367 2.24 3.80 19.42
C MET A 367 3.49 3.22 18.75
N GLY A 368 3.31 2.55 17.61
CA GLY A 368 4.38 1.84 16.90
C GLY A 368 4.66 0.45 17.43
N SER A 369 5.60 -0.27 16.84
CA SER A 369 5.86 -1.67 17.17
C SER A 369 7.23 -1.89 17.80
N ASP A 370 7.30 -2.86 18.70
CA ASP A 370 8.50 -3.25 19.42
C ASP A 370 9.14 -4.47 18.73
N PRO A 371 10.33 -4.36 18.10
CA PRO A 371 10.99 -5.47 17.41
C PRO A 371 11.32 -6.66 18.32
N ALA A 372 11.38 -6.46 19.63
CA ALA A 372 11.56 -7.56 20.57
C ALA A 372 10.31 -8.47 20.60
N LYS A 373 9.11 -7.88 20.49
CA LYS A 373 7.81 -8.56 20.58
C LYS A 373 7.23 -8.94 19.22
N ASP A 374 7.37 -8.06 18.22
CA ASP A 374 6.79 -8.20 16.89
C ASP A 374 7.88 -8.43 15.85
N LYS A 375 7.98 -9.67 15.35
CA LYS A 375 8.99 -10.06 14.36
C LYS A 375 8.66 -9.61 12.93
N ASN A 376 7.47 -9.07 12.70
CA ASN A 376 7.06 -8.55 11.40
C ASN A 376 6.98 -7.02 11.38
N VAL A 377 7.57 -6.36 12.39
CA VAL A 377 7.67 -4.90 12.44
C VAL A 377 8.34 -4.33 11.20
N GLN A 378 7.81 -3.23 10.70
CA GLN A 378 8.42 -2.47 9.60
C GLN A 378 9.22 -1.27 10.14
N GLN A 379 10.10 -0.72 9.31
CA GLN A 379 11.00 0.36 9.73
C GLN A 379 10.24 1.65 10.10
N ASP A 380 9.17 1.95 9.36
CA ASP A 380 8.31 3.14 9.52
C ASP A 380 7.37 3.06 10.74
N GLU A 381 7.33 1.91 11.41
CA GLU A 381 6.58 1.64 12.64
C GLU A 381 7.42 1.84 13.91
N GLN A 382 8.68 2.25 13.76
CA GLN A 382 9.67 2.35 14.84
C GLN A 382 10.19 3.79 15.02
N PRO A 383 10.56 4.18 16.24
CA PRO A 383 10.49 3.41 17.48
C PRO A 383 9.06 3.31 18.05
N GLN A 384 8.79 2.29 18.87
CA GLN A 384 7.61 2.32 19.75
C GLN A 384 7.79 3.42 20.82
N HIS A 385 6.77 4.24 21.03
CA HIS A 385 6.82 5.40 21.92
C HIS A 385 5.44 5.70 22.53
N ARG A 386 5.39 6.57 23.54
CA ARG A 386 4.14 6.99 24.19
C ARG A 386 3.54 8.18 23.46
N VAL A 387 2.24 8.13 23.21
CA VAL A 387 1.47 9.24 22.66
C VAL A 387 0.22 9.44 23.51
N TYR A 388 -0.04 10.69 23.89
CA TYR A 388 -1.30 11.07 24.54
C TYR A 388 -2.34 11.38 23.45
N VAL A 389 -3.52 10.77 23.57
CA VAL A 389 -4.65 11.03 22.69
C VAL A 389 -5.84 11.44 23.56
N SER A 390 -6.44 12.58 23.25
CA SER A 390 -7.67 13.07 23.88
C SER A 390 -8.83 12.10 23.70
N GLU A 391 -9.91 12.28 24.46
CA GLU A 391 -11.12 11.48 24.25
C GLU A 391 -11.74 11.79 22.88
N PHE A 392 -12.21 10.74 22.21
CA PHE A 392 -12.92 10.83 20.95
C PHE A 392 -13.87 9.65 20.79
N PHE A 393 -14.73 9.74 19.79
CA PHE A 393 -15.58 8.64 19.33
C PHE A 393 -15.10 8.18 17.96
N ILE A 394 -15.19 6.88 17.68
CA ILE A 394 -14.82 6.31 16.38
C ILE A 394 -15.91 5.38 15.89
N GLY A 395 -16.12 5.33 14.57
CA GLY A 395 -17.04 4.39 13.94
C GLY A 395 -16.74 2.97 14.40
N LYS A 396 -17.78 2.25 14.87
CA LYS A 396 -17.65 0.83 15.25
C LYS A 396 -17.20 -0.04 14.07
N TYR A 397 -17.61 0.35 12.86
CA TYR A 397 -17.30 -0.29 11.58
C TYR A 397 -16.70 0.72 10.60
N PRO A 398 -16.02 0.26 9.52
CA PRO A 398 -15.77 1.07 8.34
C PRO A 398 -17.10 1.57 7.75
N ILE A 399 -17.06 2.68 7.02
CA ILE A 399 -18.24 3.20 6.33
C ILE A 399 -18.65 2.25 5.22
N THR A 400 -19.94 1.93 5.17
CA THR A 400 -20.50 0.98 4.20
C THR A 400 -20.88 1.66 2.88
N ASN A 401 -21.04 0.85 1.83
CA ASN A 401 -21.57 1.33 0.55
C ASN A 401 -22.96 1.97 0.71
N GLU A 402 -23.84 1.40 1.53
CA GLU A 402 -25.18 1.95 1.77
C GLU A 402 -25.10 3.34 2.43
N GLN A 403 -24.27 3.51 3.44
CA GLN A 403 -24.06 4.81 4.11
C GLN A 403 -23.46 5.84 3.14
N TYR A 404 -22.47 5.44 2.33
CA TYR A 404 -21.86 6.32 1.33
C TYR A 404 -22.83 6.70 0.21
N ALA A 405 -23.77 5.81 -0.16
CA ALA A 405 -24.79 6.10 -1.17
C ALA A 405 -25.74 7.23 -0.74
N VAL A 406 -26.02 7.37 0.56
CA VAL A 406 -26.81 8.50 1.09
C VAL A 406 -26.10 9.83 0.81
N PHE A 407 -24.79 9.89 1.03
CA PHE A 407 -23.96 11.04 0.70
C PHE A 407 -24.01 11.35 -0.81
N VAL A 408 -23.69 10.37 -1.66
CA VAL A 408 -23.73 10.52 -3.12
C VAL A 408 -25.08 11.06 -3.59
N LYS A 409 -26.18 10.49 -3.08
CA LYS A 409 -27.53 10.90 -3.46
C LYS A 409 -27.81 12.36 -3.08
N ALA A 410 -27.39 12.76 -1.88
CA ALA A 410 -27.62 14.08 -1.31
C ALA A 410 -26.77 15.18 -1.96
N THR A 411 -25.53 14.88 -2.32
CA THR A 411 -24.56 15.90 -2.78
C THR A 411 -24.24 15.83 -4.27
N LYS A 412 -24.67 14.76 -4.96
CA LYS A 412 -24.25 14.43 -6.33
C LYS A 412 -22.74 14.19 -6.46
N HIS A 413 -22.08 13.84 -5.35
CA HIS A 413 -20.68 13.46 -5.35
C HIS A 413 -20.42 12.25 -6.26
N ARG A 414 -19.19 12.13 -6.76
CA ARG A 414 -18.79 11.02 -7.62
C ARG A 414 -18.99 9.67 -6.91
N THR A 415 -19.54 8.70 -7.64
CA THR A 415 -19.67 7.31 -7.16
C THR A 415 -18.34 6.56 -7.24
N PRO A 416 -18.10 5.57 -6.37
CA PRO A 416 -17.00 4.62 -6.54
C PRO A 416 -16.96 4.01 -7.94
N ASN A 417 -15.76 3.79 -8.50
CA ASN A 417 -15.60 3.39 -9.91
C ASN A 417 -16.27 2.05 -10.27
N HIS A 418 -16.44 1.17 -9.29
CA HIS A 418 -17.06 -0.14 -9.47
C HIS A 418 -18.59 -0.13 -9.35
N TRP A 419 -19.21 1.02 -9.03
CA TRP A 419 -20.66 1.16 -9.00
C TRP A 419 -21.19 1.38 -10.42
N ASP A 420 -21.54 0.29 -11.11
CA ASP A 420 -22.07 0.38 -12.47
C ASP A 420 -23.33 1.24 -12.50
N LYS A 421 -23.34 2.25 -13.38
CA LYS A 421 -24.40 3.26 -13.50
C LYS A 421 -24.77 3.91 -12.16
N GLY A 422 -23.78 4.06 -11.27
CA GLY A 422 -23.93 4.68 -9.96
C GLY A 422 -24.70 3.84 -8.94
N LYS A 423 -24.84 2.53 -9.17
CA LYS A 423 -25.51 1.60 -8.24
C LYS A 423 -24.49 0.78 -7.46
N ILE A 424 -24.77 0.57 -6.18
CA ILE A 424 -24.02 -0.37 -5.35
C ILE A 424 -24.07 -1.76 -6.00
N PRO A 425 -22.95 -2.51 -6.07
CA PRO A 425 -22.97 -3.90 -6.47
C PRO A 425 -23.92 -4.72 -5.60
N ALA A 426 -24.75 -5.56 -6.22
CA ALA A 426 -25.74 -6.34 -5.49
C ALA A 426 -25.10 -7.19 -4.39
N GLY A 427 -25.66 -7.11 -3.17
CA GLY A 427 -25.16 -7.85 -2.01
C GLY A 427 -23.96 -7.21 -1.31
N GLN A 428 -23.49 -6.05 -1.76
CA GLN A 428 -22.39 -5.30 -1.15
C GLN A 428 -22.82 -4.05 -0.39
N GLU A 429 -24.11 -3.91 -0.09
CA GLU A 429 -24.67 -2.75 0.60
C GLU A 429 -24.02 -2.54 1.98
N ASN A 430 -23.83 -3.64 2.73
CA ASN A 430 -23.20 -3.64 4.05
C ASN A 430 -21.68 -3.93 4.00
N HIS A 431 -21.05 -3.93 2.82
CA HIS A 431 -19.59 -4.00 2.71
C HIS A 431 -18.97 -2.60 2.87
N PRO A 432 -17.70 -2.50 3.31
CA PRO A 432 -16.99 -1.22 3.31
C PRO A 432 -16.99 -0.57 1.93
N VAL A 433 -17.21 0.74 1.89
CA VAL A 433 -17.00 1.51 0.67
C VAL A 433 -15.51 1.55 0.33
N VAL A 434 -15.19 1.31 -0.94
CA VAL A 434 -13.82 1.31 -1.51
C VAL A 434 -13.80 2.09 -2.81
N TYR A 435 -12.61 2.31 -3.41
CA TYR A 435 -12.42 3.21 -4.57
C TYR A 435 -12.79 4.67 -4.27
N ILE A 436 -12.54 5.09 -3.03
CA ILE A 436 -12.67 6.47 -2.60
C ILE A 436 -11.28 7.04 -2.33
N SER A 437 -11.06 8.27 -2.78
CA SER A 437 -9.86 9.04 -2.46
C SER A 437 -9.90 9.56 -1.03
N TRP A 438 -8.77 10.06 -0.53
CA TRP A 438 -8.75 10.76 0.75
C TRP A 438 -9.71 11.96 0.73
N GLY A 439 -9.72 12.70 -0.39
CA GLY A 439 -10.62 13.84 -0.59
C GLY A 439 -12.10 13.46 -0.58
N ASP A 440 -12.46 12.32 -1.17
CA ASP A 440 -13.83 11.78 -1.11
C ASP A 440 -14.23 11.44 0.33
N ALA A 441 -13.34 10.79 1.08
CA ALA A 441 -13.57 10.44 2.48
C ALA A 441 -13.70 11.69 3.37
N ALA A 442 -12.85 12.69 3.17
CA ALA A 442 -12.91 13.96 3.88
C ALA A 442 -14.21 14.74 3.53
N ALA A 443 -14.62 14.76 2.26
CA ALA A 443 -15.86 15.38 1.83
C ALA A 443 -17.09 14.70 2.45
N PHE A 444 -17.07 13.36 2.55
CA PHE A 444 -18.10 12.59 3.24
C PHE A 444 -18.20 12.99 4.72
N CYS A 445 -17.08 13.06 5.44
CA CYS A 445 -17.04 13.55 6.83
C CYS A 445 -17.66 14.94 6.96
N GLN A 446 -17.22 15.89 6.13
CA GLN A 446 -17.71 17.27 6.17
C GLN A 446 -19.20 17.37 5.88
N TRP A 447 -19.71 16.60 4.92
CA TRP A 447 -21.14 16.54 4.64
C TRP A 447 -21.91 15.95 5.82
N LEU A 448 -21.45 14.83 6.38
CA LEU A 448 -22.12 14.19 7.51
C LEU A 448 -22.16 15.13 8.71
N SER A 449 -21.10 15.91 8.94
CA SER A 449 -21.08 16.91 9.99
C SER A 449 -22.20 17.93 9.84
N ARG A 450 -22.36 18.47 8.62
CA ARG A 450 -23.45 19.41 8.32
C ARG A 450 -24.83 18.77 8.41
N ALA A 451 -24.97 17.52 7.96
CA ALA A 451 -26.25 16.83 7.88
C ALA A 451 -26.76 16.37 9.26
N SER A 452 -25.85 15.98 10.17
CA SER A 452 -26.19 15.46 11.50
C SER A 452 -26.09 16.52 12.61
N GLY A 453 -25.41 17.64 12.35
CA GLY A 453 -25.09 18.65 13.37
C GLY A 453 -23.94 18.24 14.30
N GLN A 454 -23.33 17.08 14.10
CA GLN A 454 -22.20 16.57 14.88
C GLN A 454 -20.87 16.85 14.18
N SER A 455 -19.74 16.80 14.89
CA SER A 455 -18.43 17.05 14.29
C SER A 455 -17.74 15.75 13.89
N PHE A 456 -17.83 15.39 12.60
CA PHE A 456 -17.16 14.24 11.99
C PHE A 456 -15.92 14.62 11.18
N ARG A 457 -14.93 13.72 11.23
CA ARG A 457 -13.65 13.79 10.51
C ARG A 457 -13.07 12.40 10.29
N LEU A 458 -11.97 12.31 9.53
CA LEU A 458 -11.12 11.13 9.58
C LEU A 458 -10.38 11.07 10.94
N PRO A 459 -10.11 9.88 11.48
CA PRO A 459 -9.25 9.74 12.65
C PRO A 459 -7.82 10.17 12.30
N THR A 460 -7.07 10.67 13.28
CA THR A 460 -5.61 10.71 13.15
C THR A 460 -5.05 9.29 13.17
N GLU A 461 -3.84 9.07 12.68
CA GLU A 461 -3.20 7.76 12.72
C GLU A 461 -2.98 7.28 14.17
N ALA A 462 -2.76 8.21 15.11
CA ALA A 462 -2.62 7.92 16.53
C ALA A 462 -3.97 7.50 17.16
N GLU A 463 -5.05 8.18 16.83
CA GLU A 463 -6.40 7.82 17.26
C GLU A 463 -6.81 6.45 16.72
N TRP A 464 -6.58 6.21 15.44
CA TRP A 464 -6.88 4.93 14.81
C TRP A 464 -6.13 3.79 15.49
N GLU A 465 -4.82 3.96 15.73
CA GLU A 465 -4.01 2.93 16.36
C GLU A 465 -4.47 2.66 17.79
N LYS A 466 -4.69 3.70 18.59
CA LYS A 466 -5.22 3.55 19.95
C LYS A 466 -6.55 2.81 19.93
N ALA A 467 -7.48 3.18 19.04
CA ALA A 467 -8.76 2.49 18.90
C ALA A 467 -8.60 1.00 18.54
N ALA A 468 -7.57 0.64 17.77
CA ALA A 468 -7.28 -0.73 17.35
C ALA A 468 -6.68 -1.59 18.47
N ARG A 469 -5.68 -1.07 19.21
CA ARG A 469 -4.89 -1.87 20.16
C ARG A 469 -5.10 -1.55 21.64
N GLY A 470 -5.76 -0.46 21.97
CA GLY A 470 -5.78 0.03 23.36
C GLY A 470 -4.40 0.54 23.80
N THR A 471 -4.06 0.31 25.06
CA THR A 471 -2.88 0.95 25.70
C THR A 471 -1.68 0.02 25.90
N ASP A 472 -1.85 -1.28 25.68
CA ASP A 472 -0.87 -2.32 26.05
C ASP A 472 0.14 -2.67 24.94
N GLY A 473 0.01 -2.05 23.76
CA GLY A 473 0.92 -2.27 22.63
C GLY A 473 0.73 -3.63 21.94
N ARG A 474 -0.45 -4.26 22.04
CA ARG A 474 -0.74 -5.55 21.36
C ARG A 474 -0.57 -5.49 19.84
N ILE A 475 -0.20 -6.61 19.23
CA ILE A 475 0.08 -6.71 17.78
C ILE A 475 -1.20 -6.63 16.93
N TYR A 476 -2.25 -7.34 17.33
CA TYR A 476 -3.57 -7.36 16.68
C TYR A 476 -4.64 -6.88 17.66
N PRO A 477 -5.84 -6.47 17.20
CA PRO A 477 -6.89 -5.96 18.09
C PRO A 477 -7.24 -6.90 19.25
N TRP A 478 -7.22 -8.22 18.97
CA TRP A 478 -7.51 -9.28 19.93
C TRP A 478 -6.30 -9.82 20.71
N GLY A 479 -5.09 -9.28 20.52
CA GLY A 479 -3.89 -9.66 21.25
C GLY A 479 -2.68 -9.94 20.37
N ASN A 480 -1.75 -10.76 20.86
CA ASN A 480 -0.43 -10.94 20.22
C ASN A 480 -0.32 -12.20 19.35
N LYS A 481 -1.36 -13.03 19.30
CA LYS A 481 -1.38 -14.27 18.50
C LYS A 481 -2.29 -14.07 17.30
N TRP A 482 -1.76 -14.37 16.12
CA TRP A 482 -2.54 -14.36 14.88
C TRP A 482 -3.68 -15.39 14.97
N ASP A 483 -4.86 -15.01 14.46
CA ASP A 483 -6.02 -15.88 14.33
C ASP A 483 -6.77 -15.50 13.04
N PRO A 484 -6.76 -16.35 11.99
CA PRO A 484 -7.36 -16.02 10.70
C PRO A 484 -8.89 -15.96 10.75
N ASN A 485 -9.54 -16.42 11.82
CA ASN A 485 -11.00 -16.37 11.97
C ASN A 485 -11.50 -15.04 12.57
N ARG A 486 -10.61 -14.08 12.80
CA ARG A 486 -10.93 -12.80 13.45
C ARG A 486 -10.89 -11.60 12.50
N CYS A 487 -10.54 -11.82 11.24
CA CYS A 487 -10.54 -10.78 10.21
C CYS A 487 -10.57 -11.38 8.81
N ASN A 488 -10.82 -10.51 7.82
CA ASN A 488 -10.69 -10.85 6.41
C ASN A 488 -9.32 -10.40 5.88
N THR A 489 -8.46 -11.34 5.52
CA THR A 489 -7.15 -11.07 4.88
C THR A 489 -6.96 -12.03 3.71
N GLN A 490 -5.80 -12.00 3.06
CA GLN A 490 -5.49 -12.96 1.99
C GLN A 490 -5.68 -14.42 2.45
N ALA A 491 -5.49 -14.70 3.75
CA ALA A 491 -5.68 -16.03 4.34
C ALA A 491 -7.12 -16.54 4.29
N SER A 492 -8.11 -15.67 4.12
CA SER A 492 -9.53 -16.04 4.04
C SER A 492 -9.91 -16.57 2.65
N ASP A 493 -9.09 -16.32 1.61
CA ASP A 493 -9.33 -16.69 0.19
C ASP A 493 -10.68 -16.23 -0.39
N LEU A 494 -11.33 -15.24 0.23
CA LEU A 494 -12.61 -14.68 -0.21
C LEU A 494 -12.47 -13.73 -1.42
N LYS A 495 -11.26 -13.23 -1.68
CA LYS A 495 -10.89 -12.38 -2.84
C LYS A 495 -11.70 -11.08 -2.96
N GLY A 496 -12.31 -10.64 -1.88
CA GLY A 496 -13.06 -9.39 -1.78
C GLY A 496 -13.30 -9.00 -0.34
N THR A 497 -13.89 -7.82 -0.15
CA THR A 497 -14.36 -7.39 1.17
C THR A 497 -15.48 -8.30 1.68
N THR A 498 -15.73 -8.22 2.98
CA THR A 498 -16.86 -8.88 3.64
C THR A 498 -17.80 -7.84 4.25
N PRO A 499 -19.07 -8.19 4.54
CA PRO A 499 -19.94 -7.30 5.28
C PRO A 499 -19.29 -6.90 6.61
N VAL A 500 -19.49 -5.66 7.03
CA VAL A 500 -18.91 -5.18 8.28
C VAL A 500 -19.47 -5.94 9.48
N GLY A 501 -18.63 -6.19 10.48
CA GLY A 501 -19.02 -6.80 11.75
C GLY A 501 -19.20 -8.32 11.76
N ILE A 502 -18.93 -9.03 10.66
CA ILE A 502 -19.04 -10.50 10.64
C ILE A 502 -17.95 -11.21 11.46
N TYR A 503 -16.92 -10.48 11.90
CA TYR A 503 -15.85 -10.97 12.78
C TYR A 503 -15.96 -10.39 14.20
N PRO A 504 -16.98 -10.72 15.00
CA PRO A 504 -17.15 -10.15 16.34
C PRO A 504 -16.00 -10.48 17.29
N ALA A 505 -15.34 -11.63 17.10
CA ALA A 505 -14.13 -12.00 17.84
C ALA A 505 -12.90 -11.16 17.45
N GLY A 506 -12.96 -10.40 16.36
CA GLY A 506 -11.92 -9.45 15.93
C GLY A 506 -11.96 -8.10 16.64
N ALA A 507 -12.87 -7.91 17.60
CA ALA A 507 -13.03 -6.64 18.31
C ALA A 507 -11.74 -6.17 18.99
N SER A 508 -11.51 -4.86 18.90
CA SER A 508 -10.50 -4.16 19.71
C SER A 508 -10.89 -4.14 21.19
N PRO A 509 -9.98 -3.73 22.11
CA PRO A 509 -10.31 -3.55 23.53
C PRO A 509 -11.53 -2.66 23.81
N TYR A 510 -11.80 -1.71 22.91
CA TYR A 510 -12.92 -0.78 23.02
C TYR A 510 -14.19 -1.31 22.33
N GLY A 511 -14.12 -2.44 21.62
CA GLY A 511 -15.25 -3.01 20.88
C GLY A 511 -15.39 -2.50 19.45
N VAL A 512 -14.35 -1.89 18.88
CA VAL A 512 -14.30 -1.48 17.48
C VAL A 512 -13.99 -2.70 16.61
N LEU A 513 -14.76 -2.91 15.55
CA LEU A 513 -14.68 -4.08 14.69
C LEU A 513 -14.01 -3.76 13.36
N ASP A 514 -13.48 -4.80 12.73
CA ASP A 514 -12.76 -4.74 11.45
C ASP A 514 -11.56 -3.78 11.47
N MET A 515 -10.92 -3.60 12.64
CA MET A 515 -9.66 -2.84 12.77
C MET A 515 -8.45 -3.58 12.21
N ALA A 516 -8.64 -4.82 11.72
CA ALA A 516 -7.62 -5.62 11.08
C ALA A 516 -8.24 -6.27 9.85
N GLY A 517 -7.63 -6.13 8.69
CA GLY A 517 -8.12 -6.65 7.42
C GLY A 517 -9.36 -5.95 6.89
N ASN A 518 -10.08 -6.63 5.99
CA ASN A 518 -11.18 -6.11 5.18
C ASN A 518 -10.74 -4.98 4.24
N VAL A 519 -10.48 -3.77 4.75
CA VAL A 519 -9.98 -2.63 3.97
C VAL A 519 -8.96 -1.82 4.76
N TRP A 520 -7.98 -1.27 4.03
CA TRP A 520 -7.18 -0.16 4.55
C TRP A 520 -8.08 1.04 4.80
N GLU A 521 -7.81 1.82 5.84
CA GLU A 521 -8.65 2.96 6.21
C GLU A 521 -7.85 4.26 6.18
N TRP A 522 -8.33 5.24 5.41
CA TRP A 522 -7.78 6.60 5.39
C TRP A 522 -7.78 7.26 6.77
N THR A 523 -6.67 7.92 7.10
CA THR A 523 -6.52 8.79 8.29
C THR A 523 -6.28 10.25 7.87
N SER A 524 -6.43 11.21 8.79
CA SER A 524 -6.08 12.61 8.53
C SER A 524 -4.58 12.85 8.43
N SER A 525 -3.77 12.01 9.09
CA SER A 525 -2.34 12.22 9.27
C SER A 525 -1.55 12.07 7.97
N LEU A 526 -0.63 12.98 7.73
CA LEU A 526 0.41 12.83 6.72
C LEU A 526 1.44 11.77 7.14
N SER A 527 2.05 11.12 6.15
CA SER A 527 3.03 10.06 6.34
C SER A 527 4.39 10.63 6.71
N TYR A 528 4.61 10.82 8.01
CA TYR A 528 5.88 11.30 8.57
C TYR A 528 6.61 10.17 9.32
N PRO A 529 7.95 10.25 9.44
CA PRO A 529 8.71 9.32 10.28
C PRO A 529 8.23 9.32 11.73
N TYR A 530 8.49 8.21 12.43
CA TYR A 530 8.34 8.14 13.88
C TYR A 530 9.62 8.65 14.58
N PRO A 531 9.52 9.15 15.83
CA PRO A 531 8.32 9.18 16.69
C PRO A 531 7.23 10.13 16.21
N TYR A 532 5.97 9.82 16.53
CA TYR A 532 4.81 10.64 16.22
C TYR A 532 4.83 11.91 17.07
N ASP A 533 4.79 13.07 16.42
CA ASP A 533 4.58 14.36 17.04
C ASP A 533 3.36 15.03 16.39
N PRO A 534 2.27 15.30 17.14
CA PRO A 534 1.09 15.95 16.57
C PRO A 534 1.36 17.40 16.12
N ASN A 535 2.51 18.00 16.48
CA ASN A 535 2.84 19.40 16.18
C ASN A 535 3.83 19.57 15.03
N ASP A 536 4.30 18.49 14.39
CA ASP A 536 5.27 18.56 13.29
C ASP A 536 4.65 18.90 11.93
N GLY A 537 3.35 19.23 11.92
CA GLY A 537 2.58 19.54 10.72
C GLY A 537 1.85 18.34 10.11
N ARG A 538 2.04 17.10 10.62
CA ARG A 538 1.37 15.92 10.05
C ARG A 538 -0.16 15.95 10.13
N GLU A 539 -0.74 16.72 11.07
CA GLU A 539 -2.20 16.91 11.18
C GLU A 539 -2.68 18.18 10.48
N SER A 540 -1.84 18.81 9.65
CA SER A 540 -2.20 20.02 8.90
C SER A 540 -3.16 19.70 7.77
N ALA A 541 -4.31 20.38 7.76
CA ALA A 541 -5.30 20.29 6.68
C ALA A 541 -4.86 20.99 5.37
N LEU A 542 -3.70 21.65 5.36
CA LEU A 542 -3.22 22.46 4.22
C LEU A 542 -2.19 21.74 3.35
N ASP A 543 -1.60 20.66 3.84
CA ASP A 543 -0.53 19.95 3.14
C ASP A 543 -1.10 18.90 2.17
N LYS A 544 -0.38 18.65 1.08
CA LYS A 544 -0.76 17.74 -0.02
C LYS A 544 0.06 16.44 -0.03
N GLY A 545 0.80 16.17 1.05
CA GLY A 545 1.60 14.96 1.21
C GLY A 545 0.79 13.66 1.19
N ARG A 546 1.49 12.53 1.24
CA ARG A 546 0.85 11.21 1.35
C ARG A 546 0.14 11.10 2.69
N HIS A 547 -1.10 10.62 2.70
CA HIS A 547 -1.84 10.34 3.93
C HIS A 547 -1.66 8.90 4.38
N VAL A 548 -1.62 8.70 5.69
CA VAL A 548 -1.49 7.37 6.28
C VAL A 548 -2.81 6.60 6.12
N VAL A 549 -2.70 5.34 5.72
CA VAL A 549 -3.75 4.34 5.85
C VAL A 549 -3.35 3.26 6.86
N ARG A 550 -4.35 2.68 7.53
CA ARG A 550 -4.13 1.69 8.60
C ARG A 550 -5.02 0.45 8.43
N GLY A 551 -4.63 -0.66 9.08
CA GLY A 551 -5.49 -1.83 9.30
C GLY A 551 -5.28 -3.04 8.37
N GLY A 552 -4.67 -2.88 7.21
CA GLY A 552 -4.58 -3.97 6.23
C GLY A 552 -5.89 -4.21 5.47
N SER A 553 -5.86 -5.03 4.43
CA SER A 553 -7.05 -5.33 3.62
C SER A 553 -7.15 -6.82 3.25
N PHE A 554 -8.29 -7.19 2.66
CA PHE A 554 -8.62 -8.57 2.27
C PHE A 554 -7.61 -9.23 1.32
N ASP A 555 -6.82 -8.46 0.58
CA ASP A 555 -5.83 -8.95 -0.40
C ASP A 555 -4.40 -8.97 0.15
N TYR A 556 -4.17 -8.49 1.38
CA TYR A 556 -2.87 -8.48 2.03
C TYR A 556 -2.71 -9.63 3.03
N ARG A 557 -1.47 -10.05 3.25
CA ARG A 557 -1.10 -11.07 4.23
C ARG A 557 -1.32 -10.58 5.67
N GLN A 558 -1.39 -11.54 6.60
CA GLN A 558 -1.58 -11.30 8.04
C GLN A 558 -0.63 -10.26 8.66
N ASN A 559 0.61 -10.15 8.15
CA ASN A 559 1.61 -9.21 8.67
C ASN A 559 1.25 -7.74 8.41
N PHE A 560 0.29 -7.45 7.53
CA PHE A 560 -0.20 -6.10 7.28
C PHE A 560 -1.47 -5.77 8.08
N ALA A 561 -2.08 -6.77 8.71
CA ALA A 561 -3.26 -6.62 9.57
C ALA A 561 -2.91 -6.28 11.03
N ARG A 562 -1.64 -5.95 11.32
CA ARG A 562 -1.16 -5.54 12.64
C ARG A 562 -1.60 -4.12 12.94
N CYS A 563 -1.91 -3.80 14.20
CA CYS A 563 -2.39 -2.48 14.61
C CYS A 563 -1.43 -1.33 14.29
N ALA A 564 -0.12 -1.58 14.38
CA ALA A 564 0.91 -0.58 14.10
C ALA A 564 1.23 -0.44 12.60
N CYS A 565 0.75 -1.35 11.76
CA CYS A 565 1.07 -1.34 10.34
C CYS A 565 0.50 -0.07 9.69
N ARG A 566 1.35 0.63 8.94
CA ARG A 566 1.02 1.88 8.28
C ARG A 566 1.59 1.89 6.87
N PHE A 567 0.91 2.64 5.99
CA PHE A 567 1.43 3.01 4.68
C PHE A 567 1.00 4.43 4.38
N GLY A 568 1.83 5.21 3.71
CA GLY A 568 1.40 6.45 3.07
C GLY A 568 0.80 6.16 1.69
N TYR A 569 -0.28 6.82 1.30
CA TYR A 569 -0.77 6.79 -0.09
C TYR A 569 -1.02 8.20 -0.61
N ASN A 570 -0.99 8.36 -1.94
CA ASN A 570 -1.29 9.66 -2.53
C ASN A 570 -2.78 9.96 -2.26
N PRO A 571 -3.14 11.18 -1.78
CA PRO A 571 -4.54 11.51 -1.50
C PRO A 571 -5.47 11.37 -2.71
N LEU A 572 -4.93 11.33 -3.93
CA LEU A 572 -5.67 11.12 -5.18
C LEU A 572 -5.90 9.64 -5.52
N ASP A 573 -5.28 8.71 -4.78
CA ASP A 573 -5.44 7.28 -5.01
C ASP A 573 -6.84 6.80 -4.65
N TRP A 574 -7.42 5.98 -5.51
CA TRP A 574 -8.74 5.37 -5.39
C TRP A 574 -8.64 3.86 -5.63
N LEU A 575 -8.17 3.14 -4.62
CA LEU A 575 -7.84 1.72 -4.74
C LEU A 575 -8.99 0.82 -4.25
N SER A 576 -9.05 -0.39 -4.81
CA SER A 576 -10.08 -1.40 -4.50
C SER A 576 -10.10 -1.88 -3.05
N GLN A 577 -9.03 -1.60 -2.31
CA GLN A 577 -8.78 -2.10 -0.98
C GLN A 577 -8.68 -0.99 0.08
N ILE A 578 -8.90 0.28 -0.30
CA ILE A 578 -8.87 1.42 0.63
C ILE A 578 -10.29 1.99 0.76
N GLY A 579 -10.77 2.05 1.99
CA GLY A 579 -12.00 2.69 2.41
C GLY A 579 -11.76 3.74 3.50
N CYS A 580 -12.76 3.99 4.34
CA CYS A 580 -12.62 4.92 5.46
C CYS A 580 -13.44 4.52 6.68
N ARG A 581 -13.04 5.08 7.81
CA ARG A 581 -13.76 5.08 9.08
C ARG A 581 -13.78 6.51 9.61
N LEU A 582 -14.84 6.86 10.33
CA LEU A 582 -15.01 8.18 10.89
C LEU A 582 -14.52 8.24 12.34
N ALA A 583 -14.01 9.40 12.73
CA ALA A 583 -13.93 9.83 14.11
C ALA A 583 -14.86 11.04 14.34
N ALA A 584 -15.27 11.23 15.58
CA ALA A 584 -15.99 12.39 16.04
C ALA A 584 -15.36 12.91 17.34
N SER A 585 -15.36 14.24 17.49
CA SER A 585 -15.06 14.86 18.79
C SER A 585 -16.09 14.42 19.84
N PRO A 586 -15.81 14.58 21.15
CA PRO A 586 -16.79 14.28 22.19
C PRO A 586 -18.15 14.89 21.86
N ILE A 587 -19.16 14.02 21.74
CA ILE A 587 -20.52 14.41 21.39
C ILE A 587 -21.12 15.07 22.64
N GLN A 588 -21.50 16.34 22.51
CA GLN A 588 -22.12 17.12 23.59
C GLN A 588 -23.58 16.74 23.79
#